data_AF-A0A0P7YWT1-F1
#
_entry.id   AF-A0A0P7YWT1-F1
#
_cell.length_a   1.000
_cell.length_b   1.000
_cell.length_c   1.000
_cell.angle_alpha   90.00
_cell.angle_beta   90.00
_cell.angle_gamma   90.00
#
_symmetry.space_group_name_H-M   'P 1'
#
loop_
_entity.id
_entity.type
_entity.pdbx_description
1 polymer ?
#
loop_
_entity_poly.entity_id
_entity_poly.type
_entity_poly.pdbx_seq_one_letter_code
_entity_poly.pdbx_strand_id
1 'polypeptide(L)'
;MGKQKIDRLLAKLQDNHAQDIHDTAAIFTVAQGAVNQLAQEMGRTPDTSEKPSSLLAPPQLTKAELIHRYGNYNACRSAAKKAGITFSRQPRWPQIVAAFNYLEGCQKCVNTYLQQHPSPDLQDIKITLSLS
;
A
#
# COMPACT_ATOMS: atom_id res chain seq x y z
N MET A 1 44.46 29.48 19.55
CA MET A 1 44.10 28.05 19.76
C MET A 1 42.80 27.59 19.07
N GLY A 2 42.01 28.46 18.41
CA GLY A 2 40.73 28.05 17.78
C GLY A 2 40.84 27.38 16.40
N LYS A 3 41.69 27.89 15.50
CA LYS A 3 41.80 27.37 14.12
C LYS A 3 42.22 25.90 14.04
N GLN A 4 43.26 25.50 14.77
CA GLN A 4 43.71 24.10 14.80
C GLN A 4 42.63 23.12 15.31
N LYS A 5 41.71 23.56 16.16
CA LYS A 5 40.60 22.74 16.65
C LYS A 5 39.50 22.61 15.59
N ILE A 6 39.24 23.66 14.82
CA ILE A 6 38.31 23.67 13.69
C ILE A 6 38.83 22.79 12.55
N ASP A 7 40.10 22.91 12.20
CA ASP A 7 40.72 22.10 11.14
C ASP A 7 40.70 20.60 11.49
N ARG A 8 40.93 20.25 12.77
CA ARG A 8 40.76 18.87 13.27
C ARG A 8 39.31 18.37 13.18
N LEU A 9 38.33 19.22 13.45
CA LEU A 9 36.92 18.83 13.36
C LEU A 9 36.47 18.66 11.91
N LEU A 10 36.97 19.49 11.00
CA LEU A 10 36.70 19.37 9.56
C LEU A 10 37.31 18.09 8.99
N ALA A 11 38.56 17.77 9.33
CA ALA A 11 39.17 16.50 8.94
C ALA A 11 38.37 15.31 9.47
N LYS A 12 37.96 15.35 10.74
CA LYS A 12 37.15 14.28 11.36
C LYS A 12 35.76 14.13 10.73
N LEU A 13 35.14 15.22 10.28
CA LEU A 13 33.88 15.19 9.54
C LEU A 13 34.03 14.58 8.15
N GLN A 14 35.14 14.87 7.46
CA GLN A 14 35.44 14.28 6.16
C GLN A 14 35.71 12.78 6.28
N ASP A 15 36.48 12.37 7.27
CA ASP A 15 36.75 10.94 7.55
C ASP A 15 35.45 10.19 7.90
N ASN A 16 34.61 10.77 8.75
CA ASN A 16 33.31 10.19 9.08
C ASN A 16 32.40 10.08 7.85
N HIS A 17 32.40 11.09 6.97
CA HIS A 17 31.58 11.06 5.76
C HIS A 17 32.07 10.01 4.76
N ALA A 18 33.38 9.85 4.61
CA ALA A 18 33.97 8.79 3.78
C ALA A 18 33.63 7.40 4.33
N GLN A 19 33.65 7.24 5.66
CA GLN A 19 33.26 6.01 6.33
C GLN A 19 31.76 5.70 6.15
N ASP A 20 30.88 6.70 6.30
CA ASP A 20 29.44 6.54 6.08
C ASP A 20 29.12 6.09 4.65
N ILE A 21 29.81 6.63 3.65
CA ILE A 21 29.64 6.22 2.25
C ILE A 21 30.05 4.75 2.07
N HIS A 22 31.17 4.35 2.66
CA HIS A 22 31.67 2.98 2.59
C HIS A 22 30.71 1.99 3.29
N ASP A 23 30.23 2.34 4.49
CA ASP A 23 29.30 1.51 5.26
C ASP A 23 27.95 1.40 4.54
N THR A 24 27.48 2.48 3.91
CA THR A 24 26.26 2.47 3.09
C THR A 24 26.40 1.54 1.88
N ALA A 25 27.55 1.55 1.19
CA ALA A 25 27.82 0.65 0.07
C ALA A 25 27.87 -0.83 0.52
N ALA A 26 28.44 -1.10 1.70
CA ALA A 26 28.47 -2.43 2.29
C ALA A 26 27.06 -2.92 2.67
N ILE A 27 26.25 -2.07 3.31
CA ILE A 27 24.85 -2.36 3.66
C ILE A 27 24.03 -2.64 2.40
N PHE A 28 24.19 -1.83 1.36
CA PHE A 28 23.49 -2.03 0.09
C PHE A 28 23.85 -3.37 -0.55
N THR A 29 25.13 -3.73 -0.53
CA THR A 29 25.63 -4.99 -1.09
C THR A 29 25.11 -6.20 -0.31
N VAL A 30 25.13 -6.15 1.03
CA VAL A 30 24.58 -7.21 1.89
C VAL A 30 23.07 -7.33 1.71
N ALA A 31 22.35 -6.22 1.64
CA ALA A 31 20.91 -6.21 1.40
C ALA A 31 20.56 -6.79 0.02
N GLN A 32 21.30 -6.45 -1.03
CA GLN A 32 21.13 -7.05 -2.36
C GLN A 32 21.46 -8.56 -2.35
N GLY A 33 22.50 -8.98 -1.63
CA GLY A 33 22.84 -10.39 -1.44
C GLY A 33 21.71 -11.16 -0.77
N ALA A 34 21.14 -10.61 0.30
CA ALA A 34 20.00 -11.20 1.00
C ALA A 34 18.73 -11.28 0.13
N VAL A 35 18.45 -10.24 -0.68
CA VAL A 35 17.33 -10.23 -1.64
C VAL A 35 17.52 -11.30 -2.72
N ASN A 36 18.74 -11.49 -3.21
CA ASN A 36 19.03 -12.51 -4.23
C ASN A 36 18.92 -13.94 -3.67
N GLN A 37 19.30 -14.15 -2.40
CA GLN A 37 19.12 -15.45 -1.73
C GLN A 37 17.64 -15.76 -1.50
N LEU A 38 16.84 -14.78 -1.07
CA LEU A 38 15.39 -14.93 -0.93
C LEU A 38 14.70 -15.19 -2.28
N ALA A 39 15.19 -14.57 -3.36
CA ALA A 39 14.71 -14.81 -4.71
C ALA A 39 15.04 -16.23 -5.22
N GLN A 40 16.17 -16.81 -4.83
CA GLN A 40 16.51 -18.20 -5.15
C GLN A 40 15.64 -19.20 -4.37
N GLU A 41 15.32 -18.93 -3.10
CA GLU A 41 14.45 -19.78 -2.29
C GLU A 41 12.99 -19.79 -2.78
N MET A 42 12.51 -18.67 -3.34
CA MET A 42 11.18 -18.58 -3.94
C MET A 42 11.09 -19.12 -5.39
N GLY A 43 12.23 -19.52 -5.98
CA GLY A 43 12.37 -19.84 -7.42
C GLY A 43 12.18 -21.32 -7.81
N ARG A 44 11.38 -22.12 -7.08
CA ARG A 44 11.08 -23.52 -7.48
C ARG A 44 9.63 -23.73 -7.91
N THR A 45 9.18 -22.94 -8.87
CA THR A 45 8.13 -23.33 -9.84
C THR A 45 8.48 -22.67 -11.18
N PRO A 46 8.58 -23.43 -12.29
CA PRO A 46 8.93 -22.85 -13.56
C PRO A 46 7.73 -22.13 -14.17
N ASP A 47 8.08 -21.13 -14.97
CA ASP A 47 7.28 -20.34 -15.91
C ASP A 47 6.64 -19.02 -15.44
N THR A 48 7.16 -17.99 -16.12
CA THR A 48 6.62 -16.65 -16.35
C THR A 48 7.12 -15.53 -15.42
N SER A 49 8.28 -14.99 -15.84
CA SER A 49 8.68 -13.58 -15.81
C SER A 49 7.69 -12.58 -15.20
N GLU A 50 7.87 -12.22 -13.92
CA GLU A 50 7.27 -11.00 -13.35
C GLU A 50 8.24 -10.24 -12.42
N LYS A 51 8.22 -8.92 -12.59
CA LYS A 51 8.93 -7.89 -11.80
C LYS A 51 8.59 -7.97 -10.31
N PRO A 52 9.46 -7.46 -9.41
CA PRO A 52 9.26 -7.55 -7.98
C PRO A 52 8.00 -6.79 -7.55
N SER A 53 7.09 -7.52 -6.90
CA SER A 53 5.93 -6.99 -6.19
C SER A 53 6.38 -6.04 -5.07
N SER A 54 6.39 -4.74 -5.39
CA SER A 54 5.92 -3.72 -4.45
C SER A 54 4.64 -4.26 -3.81
N LEU A 55 4.52 -4.21 -2.48
CA LEU A 55 3.28 -4.48 -1.74
C LEU A 55 2.08 -4.11 -2.62
N LEU A 56 1.44 -5.10 -3.24
CA LEU A 56 0.41 -4.83 -4.24
C LEU A 56 -0.69 -4.10 -3.49
N ALA A 57 -0.74 -2.78 -3.67
CA ALA A 57 -1.98 -2.05 -3.44
C ALA A 57 -3.05 -2.89 -4.15
N PRO A 58 -4.14 -3.26 -3.45
CA PRO A 58 -5.19 -4.06 -4.07
C PRO A 58 -5.53 -3.42 -5.42
N PRO A 59 -5.77 -4.23 -6.47
CA PRO A 59 -5.98 -3.72 -7.82
C PRO A 59 -6.95 -2.55 -7.76
N GLN A 60 -6.41 -1.35 -7.97
CA GLN A 60 -7.18 -0.11 -7.80
C GLN A 60 -8.26 -0.16 -8.85
N LEU A 61 -9.50 -0.30 -8.41
CA LEU A 61 -10.67 -0.38 -9.25
C LEU A 61 -10.66 0.85 -10.16
N THR A 62 -10.47 0.64 -11.47
CA THR A 62 -10.37 1.77 -12.39
C THR A 62 -11.75 2.24 -12.80
N LYS A 63 -11.83 3.45 -13.36
CA LYS A 63 -13.07 3.94 -13.97
C LYS A 63 -13.59 2.99 -15.06
N ALA A 64 -12.69 2.43 -15.88
CA ALA A 64 -13.06 1.50 -16.94
C ALA A 64 -13.66 0.21 -16.37
N GLU A 65 -13.07 -0.30 -15.29
CA GLU A 65 -13.58 -1.46 -14.55
C GLU A 65 -14.99 -1.22 -14.01
N LEU A 66 -15.23 -0.05 -13.40
CA LEU A 66 -16.55 0.32 -12.88
C LEU A 66 -17.61 0.44 -13.98
N ILE A 67 -17.23 1.03 -15.11
CA ILE A 67 -18.09 1.13 -16.30
C ILE A 67 -18.38 -0.26 -16.85
N HIS A 68 -17.41 -1.16 -16.87
CA HIS A 68 -17.62 -2.53 -17.32
C HIS A 68 -18.58 -3.29 -16.38
N ARG A 69 -18.41 -3.15 -15.05
CA ARG A 69 -19.22 -3.86 -14.04
C ARG A 69 -20.65 -3.34 -13.92
N TYR A 70 -20.83 -2.03 -14.00
CA TYR A 70 -22.12 -1.38 -13.70
C TYR A 70 -22.71 -0.64 -14.90
N GLY A 71 -21.99 -0.50 -16.00
CA GLY A 71 -22.42 0.22 -17.20
C GLY A 71 -22.03 1.70 -17.15
N ASN A 72 -22.97 2.57 -16.83
CA ASN A 72 -22.77 4.02 -16.94
C ASN A 72 -22.61 4.70 -15.57
N TYR A 73 -22.33 6.01 -15.58
CA TYR A 73 -22.15 6.82 -14.37
C TYR A 73 -23.34 6.73 -13.39
N ASN A 74 -24.56 6.80 -13.91
CA ASN A 74 -25.79 6.74 -13.09
C ASN A 74 -25.98 5.36 -12.47
N ALA A 75 -25.63 4.31 -13.20
CA ALA A 75 -25.65 2.95 -12.71
C ALA A 75 -24.57 2.72 -11.64
N CYS A 76 -23.35 3.27 -11.80
CA CYS A 76 -22.31 3.26 -10.77
C CYS A 76 -22.79 3.96 -9.49
N ARG A 77 -23.45 5.12 -9.60
CA ARG A 77 -24.00 5.85 -8.44
C ARG A 77 -25.13 5.06 -7.76
N SER A 78 -25.96 4.38 -8.55
CA SER A 78 -27.04 3.54 -8.03
C SER A 78 -26.48 2.29 -7.32
N ALA A 79 -25.43 1.68 -7.88
CA ALA A 79 -24.71 0.58 -7.26
C ALA A 79 -24.02 1.01 -5.96
N ALA A 80 -23.40 2.19 -5.94
CA ALA A 80 -22.79 2.75 -4.74
C ALA A 80 -23.82 2.92 -3.61
N LYS A 81 -25.02 3.45 -3.92
CA LYS A 81 -26.11 3.58 -2.95
C LYS A 81 -26.57 2.22 -2.40
N LYS A 82 -26.67 1.19 -3.25
CA LYS A 82 -27.00 -0.19 -2.85
C LYS A 82 -25.91 -0.80 -1.95
N ALA A 83 -24.65 -0.46 -2.20
CA ALA A 83 -23.51 -0.88 -1.39
C ALA A 83 -23.37 -0.10 -0.06
N GLY A 84 -24.28 0.83 0.24
CA GLY A 84 -24.23 1.63 1.46
C GLY A 84 -23.32 2.87 1.39
N ILE A 85 -22.75 3.17 0.21
CA ILE A 85 -21.99 4.39 -0.02
C ILE A 85 -22.97 5.55 -0.18
N THR A 86 -22.85 6.56 0.69
CA THR A 86 -23.63 7.80 0.61
C THR A 86 -22.73 8.97 0.23
N PHE A 87 -23.21 9.81 -0.67
CA PHE A 87 -22.51 11.03 -1.09
C PHE A 87 -23.36 12.24 -0.71
N SER A 88 -22.76 13.25 -0.07
CA SER A 88 -23.48 14.47 0.33
C SER A 88 -23.87 15.35 -0.86
N ARG A 89 -23.05 15.34 -1.92
CA ARG A 89 -23.25 16.07 -3.17
C ARG A 89 -23.14 15.11 -4.36
N GLN A 90 -23.40 15.62 -5.56
CA GLN A 90 -23.16 14.86 -6.78
C GLN A 90 -21.65 14.55 -6.89
N PRO A 91 -21.24 13.27 -6.82
CA PRO A 91 -19.83 12.94 -6.79
C PRO A 91 -19.18 13.20 -8.15
N ARG A 92 -17.85 13.29 -8.19
CA ARG A 92 -17.08 13.24 -9.45
C ARG A 92 -16.60 11.81 -9.69
N TRP A 93 -16.26 11.47 -10.93
CA TRP A 93 -15.70 10.15 -11.28
C TRP A 93 -14.57 9.67 -10.34
N PRO A 94 -13.56 10.50 -9.99
CA PRO A 94 -12.52 10.09 -9.06
C PRO A 94 -13.05 9.76 -7.66
N GLN A 95 -14.10 10.44 -7.20
CA GLN A 95 -14.71 10.19 -5.88
C GLN A 95 -15.48 8.86 -5.88
N ILE A 96 -16.14 8.51 -6.98
CA ILE A 96 -16.79 7.19 -7.11
C ILE A 96 -15.73 6.09 -7.09
N VAL A 97 -14.68 6.24 -7.90
CA VAL A 97 -13.56 5.30 -7.95
C VAL A 97 -12.94 5.11 -6.57
N ALA A 98 -12.63 6.21 -5.87
CA ALA A 98 -12.09 6.15 -4.53
C ALA A 98 -13.06 5.44 -3.59
N ALA A 99 -14.35 5.81 -3.58
CA ALA A 99 -15.34 5.22 -2.69
C ALA A 99 -15.45 3.69 -2.85
N PHE A 100 -15.43 3.17 -4.08
CA PHE A 100 -15.44 1.73 -4.32
C PHE A 100 -14.15 1.05 -3.87
N ASN A 101 -12.98 1.65 -4.11
CA ASN A 101 -11.71 1.12 -3.63
C ASN A 101 -11.65 1.03 -2.11
N TYR A 102 -12.06 2.09 -1.42
CA TYR A 102 -12.11 2.11 0.04
C TYR A 102 -13.15 1.12 0.58
N LEU A 103 -14.30 0.98 -0.08
CA LEU A 103 -15.31 0.00 0.32
C LEU A 103 -14.77 -1.44 0.21
N GLU A 104 -14.13 -1.81 -0.90
CA GLU A 104 -13.53 -3.13 -1.06
C GLU A 104 -12.43 -3.37 -0.02
N GLY A 105 -11.59 -2.35 0.26
CA GLY A 105 -10.58 -2.42 1.31
C GLY A 105 -11.17 -2.66 2.70
N CYS A 106 -12.17 -1.87 3.09
CA CYS A 106 -12.86 -2.03 4.37
C CYS A 106 -13.53 -3.40 4.50
N GLN A 107 -14.21 -3.87 3.45
CA GLN A 107 -14.84 -5.19 3.45
C GLN A 107 -13.80 -6.31 3.65
N LYS A 108 -12.65 -6.23 2.96
CA LYS A 108 -11.56 -7.19 3.16
C LYS A 108 -11.06 -7.18 4.59
N CYS A 109 -10.75 -6.01 5.14
CA CYS A 109 -10.27 -5.89 6.53
C CYS A 109 -11.26 -6.46 7.54
N VAL A 110 -12.54 -6.09 7.42
CA VAL A 110 -13.60 -6.59 8.31
C VAL A 110 -13.77 -8.09 8.18
N ASN A 111 -13.83 -8.63 6.95
CA ASN A 111 -13.96 -10.06 6.72
C ASN A 111 -12.76 -10.84 7.30
N THR A 112 -11.53 -10.35 7.11
CA THR A 112 -10.34 -10.97 7.70
C THR A 112 -10.43 -10.98 9.22
N TYR A 113 -10.86 -9.88 9.85
CA TYR A 113 -11.03 -9.82 11.30
C TYR A 113 -12.12 -10.80 11.80
N LEU A 114 -13.28 -10.84 11.14
CA LEU A 114 -14.38 -11.74 11.49
C LEU A 114 -14.01 -13.22 11.33
N GLN A 115 -13.15 -13.56 10.37
CA GLN A 115 -12.63 -14.92 10.20
C GLN A 115 -11.68 -15.32 11.33
N GLN A 116 -10.89 -14.37 11.85
CA GLN A 116 -9.97 -14.60 12.97
C GLN A 116 -10.67 -14.60 14.32
N HIS A 117 -11.75 -13.83 14.46
CA HIS A 117 -12.52 -13.66 15.69
C HIS A 117 -14.02 -13.84 15.44
N PRO A 118 -14.49 -15.07 15.16
CA PRO A 118 -15.91 -15.32 14.96
C PRO A 118 -16.65 -15.12 16.29
N SER A 119 -17.71 -14.30 16.27
CA SER A 119 -18.62 -14.14 17.41
C SER A 119 -20.07 -14.34 16.94
N PRO A 120 -20.84 -15.23 17.59
CA PRO A 120 -22.24 -15.46 17.25
C PRO A 120 -23.13 -14.25 17.57
N ASP A 121 -22.70 -13.38 18.49
CA ASP A 121 -23.44 -12.18 18.91
C ASP A 121 -23.46 -11.07 17.85
N LEU A 122 -22.71 -11.24 16.76
CA LEU A 122 -22.69 -10.30 15.63
C LEU A 122 -23.81 -10.54 14.61
N GLN A 123 -24.66 -11.55 14.81
CA GLN A 123 -25.85 -11.74 13.98
C GLN A 123 -26.75 -10.50 14.10
N ASP A 124 -27.18 -9.98 12.95
CA ASP A 124 -28.02 -8.78 12.79
C ASP A 124 -27.40 -7.42 13.18
N ILE A 125 -26.11 -7.36 13.49
CA ILE A 125 -25.43 -6.08 13.76
C ILE A 125 -24.99 -5.40 12.46
N LYS A 126 -25.42 -4.15 12.26
CA LYS A 126 -24.99 -3.29 11.14
C LYS A 126 -24.14 -2.12 11.65
N ILE A 127 -22.87 -2.09 11.22
CA ILE A 127 -21.95 -0.99 11.50
C ILE A 127 -21.88 -0.06 10.28
N THR A 128 -22.06 1.23 10.47
CA THR A 128 -21.95 2.25 9.41
C THR A 128 -20.78 3.19 9.74
N LEU A 129 -19.83 3.32 8.81
CA LEU A 129 -18.66 4.18 8.94
C LEU A 129 -18.84 5.42 8.07
N SER A 130 -18.60 6.60 8.64
CA SER A 130 -18.62 7.87 7.92
C SER A 130 -17.20 8.41 7.80
N LEU A 131 -16.77 8.71 6.57
CA LEU A 131 -15.49 9.34 6.28
C LEU A 131 -15.73 10.86 6.27
N SER A 132 -15.29 11.56 7.33
CA SER A 132 -15.41 13.02 7.50
C SER A 132 -14.13 13.74 7.14
#